data_AF-A0A1G2B0X5-F1
#
_entry.id   AF-A0A1G2B0X5-F1
#
_cell.length_a   1.000
_cell.length_b   1.000
_cell.length_c   1.000
_cell.angle_alpha   90.00
_cell.angle_beta   90.00
_cell.angle_gamma   90.00
#
_symmetry.space_group_name_H-M   'P 1'
#
loop_
_entity.id
_entity.type
_entity.pdbx_description
1 polymer ?
#
loop_
_entity_poly.entity_id
_entity_poly.type
_entity_poly.pdbx_seq_one_letter_code
_entity_poly.pdbx_strand_id
1 'polypeptide(L)'
;MKYSLFFTVVLGFLIFPVSALAQETDAEQAEIIPIITSEDFVQLNKSVLFDAGESILLSEPAPAAQYRWSFSDSSVQKTGKELIRSFEKKGRHEVTLTVTQGDQQVRANKIVFAYDRKALLVTDKDKESGLDLIVEQAADNGVFLHVIAVQEEETGFLTEESLVKLISEENEFIDSADGLLFYMKSSTGLQAFSRYWRSLEGEERKSALAQRFYAHITDENMDISAQIALQSFNVIHPAYILLTRREALNPIFESNAFSDVTTELSNRAIEFRIIDERSDKSDVFVLSHLVTNFVSRGVPSNTIYLILAFPFIAFIIAFARQVFGLSAFGVFTPAMIAVSFLTLGINFGMATLILVVVAAWLLRWALNKINLLFIPRAALVLSSVALSFLAVIWFLLNYESSIAISLAIFPMLVMSTVTEKFLSAQSEEGLKSALLGVLRTILVSAAAYYFVVWPAFVDLLTAAPELVLIPLLLIVVLGKFTGLRLGEYFRFRHLFREGQEE
;
A
#
# COMPACT_ATOMS: atom_id res chain seq x y z
N MET A 1 15.53 9.26 -33.45
CA MET A 1 16.42 10.39 -33.81
C MET A 1 17.52 10.39 -32.75
N LYS A 2 18.65 9.69 -33.01
CA LYS A 2 20.01 10.27 -33.25
C LYS A 2 20.52 11.03 -32.01
N TYR A 3 21.62 10.76 -31.29
CA TYR A 3 22.93 10.06 -31.42
C TYR A 3 23.36 9.66 -29.96
N SER A 4 24.31 8.78 -29.61
CA SER A 4 25.75 8.67 -29.96
C SER A 4 26.29 7.38 -29.28
N LEU A 5 26.84 6.38 -29.99
CA LEU A 5 28.26 6.23 -30.43
C LEU A 5 29.26 6.06 -29.26
N PHE A 6 29.82 4.84 -29.10
CA PHE A 6 31.25 4.48 -29.23
C PHE A 6 31.46 3.00 -28.81
N PHE A 7 31.66 2.06 -29.75
CA PHE A 7 32.94 1.55 -30.32
C PHE A 7 33.55 0.38 -29.50
N THR A 8 33.39 -0.88 -29.93
CA THR A 8 34.41 -1.76 -30.60
C THR A 8 35.49 -2.24 -29.59
N VAL A 9 35.87 -3.51 -29.42
CA VAL A 9 36.33 -4.54 -30.37
C VAL A 9 36.33 -5.90 -29.65
N VAL A 10 35.84 -6.93 -30.35
CA VAL A 10 36.12 -8.36 -30.11
C VAL A 10 37.38 -8.74 -30.90
N LEU A 11 38.40 -9.29 -30.23
CA LEU A 11 39.42 -10.25 -30.71
C LEU A 11 40.55 -10.26 -29.66
N GLY A 12 41.23 -11.33 -29.32
CA GLY A 12 41.31 -12.67 -29.88
C GLY A 12 42.40 -13.39 -29.08
N PHE A 13 42.22 -14.69 -28.91
CA PHE A 13 43.22 -15.60 -28.34
C PHE A 13 44.56 -15.47 -29.08
N LEU A 14 45.64 -15.24 -28.35
CA LEU A 14 46.99 -15.63 -28.78
C LEU A 14 47.84 -15.95 -27.55
N ILE A 15 48.13 -17.25 -27.41
CA ILE A 15 49.05 -17.84 -26.46
C ILE A 15 50.47 -17.51 -26.92
N PHE A 16 51.27 -16.85 -26.08
CA PHE A 16 52.72 -17.03 -26.03
C PHE A 16 53.22 -16.88 -24.58
N PRO A 17 54.21 -17.69 -24.16
CA PRO A 17 54.65 -17.75 -22.77
C PRO A 17 55.64 -16.61 -22.51
N VAL A 18 55.45 -15.88 -21.41
CA VAL A 18 56.47 -14.95 -20.92
C VAL A 18 56.84 -15.34 -19.51
N SER A 19 58.13 -15.60 -19.39
CA SER A 19 58.89 -16.01 -18.23
C SER A 19 58.66 -15.14 -17.00
N ALA A 20 58.79 -15.81 -15.86
CA ALA A 20 58.83 -15.26 -14.51
C ALA A 20 59.63 -13.95 -14.41
N LEU A 21 58.93 -12.89 -13.99
CA LEU A 21 59.50 -11.82 -13.18
C LEU A 21 58.73 -11.86 -11.86
N ALA A 22 59.43 -12.31 -10.82
CA ALA A 22 58.96 -12.29 -9.45
C ALA A 22 58.70 -10.83 -9.06
N GLN A 23 57.42 -10.47 -9.03
CA GLN A 23 56.95 -9.36 -8.21
C GLN A 23 56.65 -10.01 -6.86
N GLU A 24 57.42 -9.65 -5.83
CA GLU A 24 57.11 -9.98 -4.44
C GLU A 24 55.73 -9.39 -4.14
N THR A 25 54.69 -10.22 -4.28
CA THR A 25 53.38 -9.96 -3.70
C THR A 25 53.59 -10.08 -2.20
N ASP A 26 53.39 -8.99 -1.47
CA ASP A 26 53.18 -9.04 -0.02
C ASP A 26 52.26 -10.22 0.28
N ALA A 27 52.76 -11.20 1.02
CA ALA A 27 51.95 -12.31 1.48
C ALA A 27 50.86 -11.73 2.38
N GLU A 28 49.61 -11.72 1.90
CA GLU A 28 48.44 -11.62 2.78
C GLU A 28 48.62 -12.67 3.87
N GLN A 29 48.95 -12.21 5.09
CA GLN A 29 49.03 -13.08 6.24
C GLN A 29 47.66 -13.70 6.43
N ALA A 30 47.56 -15.03 6.41
CA ALA A 30 46.32 -15.73 6.71
C ALA A 30 45.81 -15.24 8.08
N GLU A 31 44.60 -14.70 8.11
CA GLU A 31 43.99 -14.11 9.31
C GLU A 31 42.73 -14.91 9.69
N ILE A 32 42.53 -15.13 10.98
CA ILE A 32 41.31 -15.75 11.51
C ILE A 32 40.15 -14.76 11.39
N ILE A 33 39.03 -15.19 10.80
CA ILE A 33 37.79 -14.40 10.75
C ILE A 33 36.73 -15.11 11.59
N PRO A 34 36.49 -14.69 12.85
CA PRO A 34 35.44 -15.26 13.69
C PRO A 34 34.06 -14.87 13.17
N ILE A 35 33.15 -15.84 13.04
CA ILE A 35 31.77 -15.64 12.61
C ILE A 35 30.84 -16.21 13.69
N ILE A 36 29.83 -15.42 14.08
CA ILE A 36 28.79 -15.80 15.06
C ILE A 36 27.48 -16.04 14.32
N THR A 37 27.00 -17.27 14.34
CA THR A 37 25.72 -17.67 13.74
C THR A 37 24.70 -17.94 14.86
N SER A 38 23.61 -17.17 14.89
CA SER A 38 22.51 -17.27 15.86
C SER A 38 21.28 -16.49 15.38
N GLU A 39 20.14 -16.66 16.04
CA GLU A 39 19.02 -15.72 15.91
C GLU A 39 19.42 -14.33 16.46
N ASP A 40 18.92 -13.25 15.83
CA ASP A 40 19.15 -11.86 16.26
C ASP A 40 18.15 -11.42 17.34
N PHE A 41 16.95 -12.00 17.32
CA PHE A 41 15.85 -11.71 18.24
C PHE A 41 15.43 -13.00 18.94
N VAL A 42 15.54 -13.02 20.27
CA VAL A 42 15.34 -14.23 21.06
C VAL A 42 14.29 -14.01 22.14
N GLN A 43 13.37 -14.96 22.30
CA GLN A 43 12.38 -14.88 23.35
C GLN A 43 13.03 -15.16 24.72
N LEU A 44 12.67 -14.39 25.74
CA LEU A 44 13.13 -14.63 27.10
C LEU A 44 12.91 -16.08 27.55
N ASN A 45 13.89 -16.62 28.26
CA ASN A 45 13.92 -17.98 28.80
C ASN A 45 13.85 -19.10 27.74
N LYS A 46 13.85 -18.79 26.45
CA LYS A 46 13.96 -19.78 25.37
C LYS A 46 15.44 -20.06 25.08
N SER A 47 15.77 -21.33 24.88
CA SER A 47 17.13 -21.75 24.52
C SER A 47 17.42 -21.42 23.05
N VAL A 48 18.60 -20.87 22.80
CA VAL A 48 19.09 -20.43 21.48
C VAL A 48 20.47 -21.04 21.26
N LEU A 49 20.74 -21.48 20.03
CA LEU A 49 22.03 -21.98 19.62
C LEU A 49 22.91 -20.83 19.09
N PHE A 50 24.13 -20.77 19.60
CA PHE A 50 25.22 -19.96 19.09
C PHE A 50 26.27 -20.88 18.48
N ASP A 51 26.57 -20.69 17.21
CA ASP A 51 27.53 -21.49 16.47
C ASP A 51 28.67 -20.61 15.93
N ALA A 52 29.91 -21.07 16.10
CA ALA A 52 31.11 -20.45 15.54
C ALA A 52 31.62 -21.20 14.30
N GLY A 53 30.86 -22.16 13.77
CA GLY A 53 31.32 -23.10 12.76
C GLY A 53 31.62 -22.53 11.39
N GLU A 54 31.08 -21.37 11.07
CA GLU A 54 31.38 -20.62 9.85
C GLU A 54 32.66 -19.78 9.97
N SER A 55 33.31 -19.74 11.14
CA SER A 55 34.56 -19.01 11.33
C SER A 55 35.66 -19.51 10.39
N ILE A 56 36.35 -18.59 9.74
CA ILE A 56 37.47 -18.89 8.84
C ILE A 56 38.74 -19.01 9.70
N LEU A 57 39.41 -20.15 9.58
CA LEU A 57 40.58 -20.52 10.37
C LEU A 57 41.86 -20.48 9.51
N LEU A 58 43.01 -20.50 10.18
CA LEU A 58 44.31 -20.60 9.51
C LEU A 58 44.41 -21.92 8.74
N SER A 59 44.95 -21.85 7.51
CA SER A 59 45.20 -23.03 6.68
C SER A 59 46.27 -23.92 7.32
N GLU A 60 46.09 -25.24 7.25
CA GLU A 60 47.04 -26.19 7.85
C GLU A 60 48.46 -26.03 7.27
N PRO A 61 49.52 -26.22 8.08
CA PRO A 61 49.52 -26.74 9.45
C PRO A 61 49.30 -25.66 10.52
N ALA A 62 48.14 -25.71 11.18
CA ALA A 62 47.79 -24.80 12.28
C ALA A 62 47.25 -25.62 13.47
N PRO A 63 47.49 -25.19 14.72
CA PRO A 63 46.94 -25.87 15.89
C PRO A 63 45.40 -25.80 15.92
N ALA A 64 44.77 -26.67 16.72
CA ALA A 64 43.31 -26.66 16.87
C ALA A 64 42.82 -25.33 17.43
N ALA A 65 41.79 -24.75 16.81
CA ALA A 65 41.19 -23.50 17.26
C ALA A 65 40.42 -23.68 18.58
N GLN A 66 40.56 -22.69 19.47
CA GLN A 66 39.80 -22.60 20.72
C GLN A 66 38.76 -21.50 20.60
N TYR A 67 37.53 -21.81 21.03
CA TYR A 67 36.39 -20.90 20.96
C TYR A 67 35.96 -20.53 22.37
N ARG A 68 35.85 -19.23 22.63
CA ARG A 68 35.42 -18.68 23.91
C ARG A 68 34.33 -17.64 23.72
N TRP A 69 33.24 -17.81 24.44
CA TRP A 69 32.07 -16.95 24.43
C TRP A 69 31.99 -16.14 25.72
N SER A 70 31.73 -14.84 25.58
CA SER A 70 31.36 -13.95 26.68
C SER A 70 30.11 -13.17 26.32
N PHE A 71 29.32 -12.83 27.34
CA PHE A 71 28.03 -12.18 27.17
C PHE A 71 27.90 -11.00 28.14
N SER A 72 27.23 -9.93 27.73
CA SER A 72 27.07 -8.72 28.55
C SER A 72 26.25 -8.95 29.84
N ASP A 73 25.39 -9.96 29.86
CA ASP A 73 24.51 -10.27 30.99
C ASP A 73 25.11 -11.25 32.02
N SER A 74 26.28 -11.83 31.73
CA SER A 74 26.91 -12.83 32.59
C SER A 74 28.43 -12.72 32.57
N SER A 75 29.04 -12.74 33.76
CA SER A 75 30.49 -12.78 33.91
C SER A 75 31.11 -14.16 33.59
N VAL A 76 30.28 -15.18 33.35
CA VAL A 76 30.74 -16.56 33.12
C VAL A 76 31.06 -16.77 31.65
N GLN A 77 32.34 -17.02 31.35
CA GLN A 77 32.77 -17.40 30.01
C GLN A 77 32.47 -18.87 29.74
N LYS A 78 32.07 -19.17 28.50
CA LYS A 78 31.80 -20.54 28.02
C LYS A 78 32.76 -20.88 26.89
N THR A 79 33.06 -22.16 26.73
CA THR A 79 33.97 -22.65 25.69
C THR A 79 33.30 -23.73 24.87
N GLY A 80 33.54 -23.74 23.56
CA GLY A 80 32.94 -24.69 22.64
C GLY A 80 32.64 -24.05 21.29
N LYS A 81 32.67 -24.86 20.24
CA LYS A 81 32.33 -24.42 18.87
C LYS A 81 30.84 -24.04 18.78
N GLU A 82 29.99 -24.81 19.47
CA GLU A 82 28.56 -24.58 19.61
C GLU A 82 28.21 -24.36 21.09
N LEU A 83 27.23 -23.51 21.34
CA LEU A 83 26.75 -23.17 22.68
C LEU A 83 25.24 -22.93 22.69
N ILE A 84 24.52 -23.65 23.55
CA ILE A 84 23.09 -23.42 23.78
C ILE A 84 22.90 -22.58 25.04
N ARG A 85 22.15 -21.49 24.94
CA ARG A 85 21.89 -20.57 26.06
C ARG A 85 20.53 -19.89 25.96
N SER A 86 19.95 -19.52 27.10
CA SER A 86 18.80 -18.63 27.21
C SER A 86 19.16 -17.31 27.89
N PHE A 87 18.36 -16.27 27.64
CA PHE A 87 18.46 -14.96 28.30
C PHE A 87 17.35 -14.79 29.33
N GLU A 88 17.71 -14.36 30.54
CA GLU A 88 16.76 -14.13 31.64
C GLU A 88 16.33 -12.65 31.75
N LYS A 89 17.12 -11.72 31.20
CA LYS A 89 16.85 -10.28 31.23
C LYS A 89 16.50 -9.79 29.83
N LYS A 90 15.47 -8.94 29.72
CA LYS A 90 15.12 -8.28 28.45
C LYS A 90 16.15 -7.22 28.05
N GLY A 91 16.17 -6.91 26.76
CA GLY A 91 17.01 -5.85 26.19
C GLY A 91 18.08 -6.37 25.25
N ARG A 92 18.95 -5.46 24.81
CA ARG A 92 20.08 -5.75 23.92
C ARG A 92 21.23 -6.34 24.72
N HIS A 93 21.71 -7.51 24.31
CA HIS A 93 22.85 -8.20 24.90
C HIS A 93 23.98 -8.31 23.89
N GLU A 94 25.18 -7.89 24.29
CA GLU A 94 26.37 -8.08 23.47
C GLU A 94 26.94 -9.49 23.70
N VAL A 95 27.10 -10.22 22.60
CA VAL A 95 27.70 -11.55 22.53
C VAL A 95 29.05 -11.40 21.85
N THR A 96 30.12 -11.77 22.55
CA THR A 96 31.47 -11.73 22.02
C THR A 96 32.01 -13.14 21.87
N LEU A 97 32.38 -13.50 20.64
CA LEU A 97 33.14 -14.69 20.32
C LEU A 97 34.62 -14.32 20.24
N THR A 98 35.46 -15.07 20.93
CA THR A 98 36.91 -15.00 20.83
C THR A 98 37.42 -16.32 20.29
N VAL A 99 38.05 -16.28 19.11
CA VAL A 99 38.70 -17.43 18.50
C VAL A 99 40.20 -17.29 18.66
N THR A 100 40.85 -18.33 19.16
CA THR A 100 42.30 -18.39 19.35
C THR A 100 42.86 -19.58 18.60
N GLN A 101 43.80 -19.34 17.68
CA GLN A 101 44.48 -20.39 16.93
C GLN A 101 45.95 -19.98 16.74
N GLY A 102 46.87 -20.75 17.34
CA GLY A 102 48.29 -20.39 17.36
C GLY A 102 48.50 -19.10 18.15
N ASP A 103 49.19 -18.14 17.52
CA ASP A 103 49.47 -16.83 18.13
C ASP A 103 48.40 -15.78 17.82
N GLN A 104 47.43 -16.10 16.95
CA GLN A 104 46.34 -15.19 16.62
C GLN A 104 45.15 -15.38 17.56
N GLN A 105 44.66 -14.26 18.07
CA GLN A 105 43.42 -14.17 18.84
C GLN A 105 42.57 -13.03 18.28
N VAL A 106 41.44 -13.39 17.69
CA VAL A 106 40.52 -12.43 17.03
C VAL A 106 39.15 -12.51 17.69
N ARG A 107 38.43 -11.40 17.71
CA ARG A 107 37.09 -11.29 18.32
C ARG A 107 36.04 -10.87 17.30
N ALA A 108 34.84 -11.43 17.45
CA ALA A 108 33.63 -10.94 16.80
C ALA A 108 32.61 -10.57 17.88
N ASN A 109 31.85 -9.51 17.64
CA ASN A 109 30.74 -9.10 18.50
C ASN A 109 29.43 -9.18 17.71
N LYS A 110 28.36 -9.59 18.38
CA LYS A 110 27.00 -9.62 17.86
C LYS A 110 26.04 -9.13 18.93
N ILE A 111 25.08 -8.28 18.56
CA ILE A 111 24.01 -7.85 19.48
C ILE A 111 22.83 -8.79 19.29
N VAL A 112 22.30 -9.32 20.39
CA VAL A 112 21.09 -10.15 20.43
C VAL A 112 20.04 -9.43 21.27
N PHE A 113 18.83 -9.28 20.74
CA PHE A 113 17.73 -8.66 21.47
C PHE A 113 16.85 -9.72 22.14
N ALA A 114 16.83 -9.72 23.48
CA ALA A 114 15.97 -10.60 24.27
C ALA A 114 14.63 -9.90 24.57
N TYR A 115 13.52 -10.44 24.05
CA TYR A 115 12.18 -9.85 24.17
C TYR A 115 11.23 -10.66 25.06
N ASP A 116 10.31 -9.96 25.74
CA ASP A 116 9.21 -10.56 26.50
C ASP A 116 7.95 -10.75 25.65
N ARG A 117 7.68 -9.80 24.75
CA ARG A 117 6.47 -9.75 23.92
C ARG A 117 6.81 -9.43 22.48
N LYS A 118 5.93 -9.84 21.58
CA LYS A 118 5.99 -9.49 20.15
C LYS A 118 4.82 -8.60 19.77
N ALA A 119 5.08 -7.58 18.97
CA ALA A 119 4.03 -6.74 18.40
C ALA A 119 4.30 -6.49 16.92
N LEU A 120 3.23 -6.44 16.14
CA LEU A 120 3.25 -5.97 14.77
C LEU A 120 2.78 -4.52 14.73
N LEU A 121 3.48 -3.65 14.02
CA LEU A 121 3.04 -2.30 13.69
C LEU A 121 2.88 -2.17 12.18
N VAL A 122 1.66 -1.86 11.74
CA VAL A 122 1.38 -1.50 10.35
C VAL A 122 1.30 0.02 10.26
N THR A 123 2.10 0.63 9.38
CA THR A 123 2.25 2.09 9.28
C THR A 123 2.51 2.54 7.85
N ASP A 124 2.32 3.83 7.59
CA ASP A 124 2.77 4.45 6.34
C ASP A 124 4.29 4.67 6.35
N LYS A 125 4.93 4.50 5.18
CA LYS A 125 6.36 4.77 4.97
C LYS A 125 6.70 6.25 5.13
N ASP A 126 5.77 7.16 4.85
CA ASP A 126 5.98 8.59 5.10
C ASP A 126 6.25 8.92 6.58
N LYS A 127 5.81 8.05 7.50
CA LYS A 127 6.07 8.17 8.94
C LYS A 127 7.41 7.52 9.36
N GLU A 128 8.23 7.05 8.40
CA GLU A 128 9.56 6.44 8.63
C GLU A 128 10.51 7.34 9.42
N SER A 129 10.35 8.67 9.28
CA SER A 129 11.02 9.66 10.12
C SER A 129 10.49 9.64 11.57
N GLY A 130 11.01 8.71 12.36
CA GLY A 130 10.63 8.46 13.75
C GLY A 130 10.27 7.01 14.06
N LEU A 131 10.19 6.12 13.05
CA LEU A 131 9.95 4.69 13.30
C LEU A 131 11.09 4.06 14.08
N ASP A 132 12.34 4.43 13.81
CA ASP A 132 13.50 3.95 14.57
C ASP A 132 13.34 4.26 16.07
N LEU A 133 12.87 5.46 16.40
CA LEU A 133 12.62 5.85 17.79
C LEU A 133 11.48 5.02 18.42
N ILE A 134 10.42 4.73 17.66
CA ILE A 134 9.31 3.89 18.14
C ILE A 134 9.79 2.44 18.38
N VAL A 135 10.60 1.90 17.46
CA VAL A 135 11.21 0.58 17.58
C VAL A 135 12.17 0.53 18.76
N GLU A 136 12.98 1.58 18.97
CA GLU A 136 13.86 1.69 20.13
C GLU A 136 13.08 1.78 21.44
N GLN A 137 12.03 2.60 21.51
CA GLN A 137 11.16 2.69 22.68
C GLN A 137 10.46 1.36 22.99
N ALA A 138 10.00 0.64 21.97
CA ALA A 138 9.45 -0.69 22.15
C ALA A 138 10.52 -1.66 22.68
N ALA A 139 11.74 -1.60 22.12
CA ALA A 139 12.85 -2.45 22.53
C ALA A 139 13.28 -2.19 23.98
N ASP A 140 13.33 -0.93 24.42
CA ASP A 140 13.64 -0.53 25.80
C ASP A 140 12.61 -1.10 26.80
N ASN A 141 11.36 -1.24 26.35
CA ASN A 141 10.29 -1.86 27.13
C ASN A 141 10.24 -3.40 27.00
N GLY A 142 11.14 -4.02 26.23
CA GLY A 142 11.20 -5.47 26.03
C GLY A 142 10.30 -6.02 24.93
N VAL A 143 9.68 -5.15 24.14
CA VAL A 143 8.79 -5.52 23.04
C VAL A 143 9.59 -5.63 21.76
N PHE A 144 9.54 -6.80 21.11
CA PHE A 144 10.01 -6.95 19.74
C PHE A 144 8.94 -6.43 18.78
N LEU A 145 9.15 -5.20 18.30
CA LEU A 145 8.27 -4.54 17.36
C LEU A 145 8.73 -4.81 15.93
N HIS A 146 7.96 -5.59 15.18
CA HIS A 146 8.14 -5.74 13.74
C HIS A 146 7.26 -4.72 13.01
N VAL A 147 7.83 -4.01 12.05
CA VAL A 147 7.16 -2.90 11.38
C VAL A 147 6.92 -3.24 9.91
N ILE A 148 5.65 -3.24 9.50
CA ILE A 148 5.26 -3.27 8.09
C ILE A 148 4.96 -1.83 7.68
N ALA A 149 5.91 -1.23 6.97
CA ALA A 149 5.77 0.11 6.40
C ALA A 149 5.34 0.00 4.93
N VAL A 150 4.18 0.56 4.58
CA VAL A 150 3.68 0.59 3.20
C VAL A 150 3.83 1.99 2.59
N GLN A 151 4.22 2.06 1.32
CA GLN A 151 4.14 3.32 0.59
C GLN A 151 2.67 3.60 0.26
N GLU A 152 2.17 4.78 0.66
CA GLU A 152 0.83 5.22 0.30
C GLU A 152 0.75 5.37 -1.22
N GLU A 153 -0.13 4.59 -1.86
CA GLU A 153 -0.35 4.61 -3.31
C GLU A 153 -1.35 5.71 -3.68
N GLU A 154 -1.53 5.97 -4.98
CA GLU A 154 -2.44 7.03 -5.47
C GLU A 154 -3.88 6.91 -4.98
N THR A 155 -4.31 5.72 -4.58
CA THR A 155 -5.65 5.45 -4.06
C THR A 155 -5.59 4.48 -2.87
N GLY A 156 -6.58 4.58 -1.97
CA GLY A 156 -6.73 3.62 -0.86
C GLY A 156 -6.92 2.17 -1.29
N PHE A 157 -7.39 1.94 -2.53
CA PHE A 157 -7.53 0.60 -3.12
C PHE A 157 -6.18 -0.07 -3.36
N LEU A 158 -5.28 0.66 -4.03
CA LEU A 158 -3.95 0.17 -4.33
C LEU A 158 -3.14 -0.03 -3.03
N THR A 159 -3.29 0.89 -2.08
CA THR A 159 -2.64 0.78 -0.76
C THR A 159 -3.15 -0.45 0.00
N GLU A 160 -4.46 -0.73 0.00
CA GLU A 160 -5.03 -1.92 0.64
C GLU A 160 -4.49 -3.21 0.02
N GLU A 161 -4.44 -3.33 -1.31
CA GLU A 161 -3.91 -4.52 -1.99
C GLU A 161 -2.44 -4.78 -1.63
N SER A 162 -1.60 -3.74 -1.66
CA SER A 162 -0.20 -3.82 -1.24
C SER A 162 -0.08 -4.28 0.21
N LEU A 163 -0.88 -3.72 1.11
CA LEU A 163 -0.89 -4.10 2.52
C LEU A 163 -1.32 -5.55 2.73
N VAL A 164 -2.39 -6.00 2.07
CA VAL A 164 -2.84 -7.40 2.18
C VAL A 164 -1.73 -8.35 1.76
N LYS A 165 -1.00 -8.02 0.69
CA LYS A 165 0.17 -8.79 0.24
C LYS A 165 1.27 -8.81 1.31
N LEU A 166 1.72 -7.64 1.79
CA LEU A 166 2.79 -7.55 2.81
C LEU A 166 2.41 -8.27 4.11
N ILE A 167 1.17 -8.08 4.59
CA ILE A 167 0.66 -8.78 5.78
C ILE A 167 0.66 -10.29 5.55
N SER A 168 0.30 -10.76 4.34
CA SER A 168 0.29 -12.19 4.02
C SER A 168 1.68 -12.82 3.92
N GLU A 169 2.72 -12.04 3.63
CA GLU A 169 4.11 -12.49 3.63
C GLU A 169 4.62 -12.72 5.07
N GLU A 170 4.05 -12.02 6.06
CA GLU A 170 4.44 -12.06 7.48
C GLU A 170 3.61 -13.02 8.36
N ASN A 171 3.05 -14.10 7.76
CA ASN A 171 2.18 -15.05 8.46
C ASN A 171 2.79 -15.64 9.75
N GLU A 172 4.07 -16.05 9.70
CA GLU A 172 4.76 -16.68 10.83
C GLU A 172 4.93 -15.68 11.99
N PHE A 173 5.25 -14.42 11.67
CA PHE A 173 5.36 -13.38 12.67
C PHE A 173 4.00 -13.11 13.33
N ILE A 174 2.95 -12.92 12.52
CA ILE A 174 1.57 -12.63 12.98
C ILE A 174 1.05 -13.72 13.93
N ASP A 175 1.29 -14.99 13.63
CA ASP A 175 0.84 -16.11 14.46
C ASP A 175 1.48 -16.10 15.86
N SER A 176 2.70 -15.57 15.95
CA SER A 176 3.45 -15.44 17.21
C SER A 176 3.30 -14.08 17.90
N ALA A 177 2.65 -13.10 17.27
CA ALA A 177 2.51 -11.74 17.80
C ALA A 177 1.46 -11.68 18.93
N ASP A 178 1.76 -10.94 19.99
CA ASP A 178 0.86 -10.71 21.13
C ASP A 178 -0.09 -9.53 20.88
N GLY A 179 0.34 -8.57 20.05
CA GLY A 179 -0.45 -7.39 19.68
C GLY A 179 -0.25 -6.95 18.23
N LEU A 180 -1.30 -6.38 17.66
CA LEU A 180 -1.40 -5.85 16.31
C LEU A 180 -1.79 -4.37 16.39
N LEU A 181 -0.88 -3.51 15.98
CA LEU A 181 -0.99 -2.05 16.04
C LEU A 181 -1.14 -1.50 14.62
N PHE A 182 -2.13 -0.66 14.39
CA PHE A 182 -2.40 -0.03 13.10
C PHE A 182 -2.30 1.48 13.24
N TYR A 183 -1.17 2.06 12.81
CA TYR A 183 -0.91 3.49 12.85
C TYR A 183 -0.72 4.05 11.44
N MET A 184 -1.82 4.32 10.77
CA MET A 184 -1.83 4.87 9.41
C MET A 184 -2.57 6.20 9.38
N LYS A 185 -2.27 7.04 8.38
CA LYS A 185 -3.03 8.26 8.11
C LYS A 185 -4.48 7.93 7.77
N SER A 186 -4.68 6.92 6.94
CA SER A 186 -6.00 6.42 6.56
C SER A 186 -6.43 5.23 7.42
N SER A 187 -7.71 4.90 7.36
CA SER A 187 -8.26 3.69 7.98
C SER A 187 -7.92 2.37 7.25
N THR A 188 -7.09 2.42 6.20
CA THR A 188 -6.78 1.28 5.30
C THR A 188 -6.09 0.13 6.01
N GLY A 189 -5.23 0.37 7.01
CA GLY A 189 -4.49 -0.71 7.69
C GLY A 189 -5.38 -1.77 8.34
N LEU A 190 -6.41 -1.32 9.06
CA LEU A 190 -7.35 -2.21 9.74
C LEU A 190 -8.30 -2.90 8.74
N GLN A 191 -8.62 -2.24 7.63
CA GLN A 191 -9.42 -2.82 6.55
C GLN A 191 -8.63 -3.91 5.81
N ALA A 192 -7.38 -3.65 5.45
CA ALA A 192 -6.48 -4.62 4.84
C ALA A 192 -6.30 -5.85 5.73
N PHE A 193 -6.11 -5.65 7.03
CA PHE A 193 -6.04 -6.77 7.97
C PHE A 193 -7.35 -7.55 8.05
N SER A 194 -8.52 -6.88 8.06
CA SER A 194 -9.82 -7.57 8.05
C SER A 194 -10.03 -8.43 6.80
N ARG A 195 -9.45 -8.04 5.66
CA ARG A 195 -9.46 -8.82 4.42
C ARG A 195 -8.48 -9.98 4.46
N TYR A 196 -7.26 -9.74 4.95
CA TYR A 196 -6.28 -10.78 5.23
C TYR A 196 -6.87 -11.86 6.15
N TRP A 197 -7.47 -11.45 7.28
CA TRP A 197 -8.14 -12.32 8.25
C TRP A 197 -9.14 -13.29 7.59
N ARG A 198 -9.89 -12.82 6.60
CA ARG A 198 -10.86 -13.64 5.88
C ARG A 198 -10.23 -14.67 4.97
N SER A 199 -9.10 -14.31 4.37
CA SER A 199 -8.32 -15.22 3.53
C SER A 199 -7.67 -16.34 4.33
N LEU A 200 -7.58 -16.21 5.67
CA LEU A 200 -7.06 -17.25 6.54
C LEU A 200 -7.95 -18.50 6.50
N GLU A 201 -7.28 -19.65 6.40
CA GLU A 201 -7.88 -20.97 6.56
C GLU A 201 -7.69 -21.47 8.00
N GLY A 202 -8.68 -22.16 8.55
CA GLY A 202 -8.63 -22.76 9.89
C GLY A 202 -9.23 -21.90 11.00
N GLU A 203 -10.30 -22.42 11.64
CA GLU A 203 -11.00 -21.75 12.75
C GLU A 203 -10.15 -21.62 14.02
N GLU A 204 -9.21 -22.55 14.24
CA GLU A 204 -8.30 -22.50 15.39
C GLU A 204 -7.35 -21.31 15.31
N ARG A 205 -6.72 -21.11 14.13
CA ARG A 205 -5.85 -19.97 13.87
C ARG A 205 -6.59 -18.64 14.00
N LYS A 206 -7.80 -18.56 13.43
CA LYS A 206 -8.68 -17.38 13.60
C LYS A 206 -9.00 -17.14 15.07
N SER A 207 -9.44 -18.15 15.80
CA SER A 207 -9.75 -18.00 17.22
C SER A 207 -8.54 -17.51 18.04
N ALA A 208 -7.34 -18.04 17.76
CA ALA A 208 -6.11 -17.62 18.42
C ALA A 208 -5.73 -16.16 18.08
N LEU A 209 -5.91 -15.73 16.83
CA LEU A 209 -5.63 -14.35 16.42
C LEU A 209 -6.68 -13.34 16.92
N ALA A 210 -7.93 -13.76 17.16
CA ALA A 210 -8.99 -12.89 17.68
C ALA A 210 -8.71 -12.47 19.12
N GLN A 211 -8.03 -13.33 19.88
CA GLN A 211 -7.68 -13.09 21.27
C GLN A 211 -6.45 -12.18 21.45
N ARG A 212 -5.78 -11.80 20.36
CA ARG A 212 -4.65 -10.86 20.39
C ARG A 212 -5.13 -9.43 20.66
N PHE A 213 -4.20 -8.58 21.06
CA PHE A 213 -4.52 -7.18 21.28
C PHE A 213 -4.54 -6.39 19.98
N TYR A 214 -5.60 -5.61 19.78
CA TYR A 214 -5.77 -4.75 18.62
C TYR A 214 -5.78 -3.30 19.08
N ALA A 215 -4.89 -2.48 18.50
CA ALA A 215 -4.95 -1.03 18.65
C ALA A 215 -4.96 -0.34 17.30
N HIS A 216 -5.93 0.55 17.10
CA HIS A 216 -5.95 1.48 15.99
C HIS A 216 -5.54 2.86 16.49
N ILE A 217 -4.43 3.36 15.97
CA ILE A 217 -3.85 4.63 16.34
C ILE A 217 -4.13 5.59 15.20
N THR A 218 -4.82 6.70 15.50
CA THR A 218 -5.28 7.64 14.47
C THR A 218 -5.03 9.09 14.88
N ASP A 219 -4.61 9.88 13.89
CA ASP A 219 -4.51 11.33 14.00
C ASP A 219 -5.82 12.02 13.55
N GLU A 220 -6.80 11.26 13.06
CA GLU A 220 -8.06 11.77 12.49
C GLU A 220 -9.18 11.98 13.53
N ASN A 221 -10.41 12.24 13.06
CA ASN A 221 -11.56 12.39 13.94
C ASN A 221 -11.92 11.05 14.61
N MET A 222 -11.93 11.04 15.95
CA MET A 222 -12.17 9.85 16.77
C MET A 222 -13.53 9.19 16.51
N ASP A 223 -14.58 9.96 16.21
CA ASP A 223 -15.91 9.42 15.89
C ASP A 223 -15.92 8.69 14.54
N ILE A 224 -15.26 9.27 13.53
CA ILE A 224 -15.16 8.69 12.19
C ILE A 224 -14.35 7.39 12.26
N SER A 225 -13.17 7.43 12.88
CA SER A 225 -12.32 6.24 13.02
C SER A 225 -12.98 5.15 13.87
N ALA A 226 -13.80 5.50 14.88
CA ALA A 226 -14.57 4.53 15.65
C ALA A 226 -15.58 3.77 14.79
N GLN A 227 -16.28 4.46 13.88
CA GLN A 227 -17.23 3.82 12.96
C GLN A 227 -16.55 2.84 12.01
N ILE A 228 -15.34 3.16 11.56
CA ILE A 228 -14.57 2.28 10.65
C ILE A 228 -13.97 1.10 11.43
N ALA A 229 -13.44 1.35 12.63
CA ALA A 229 -12.96 0.29 13.52
C ALA A 229 -14.06 -0.71 13.87
N LEU A 230 -15.30 -0.24 14.07
CA LEU A 230 -16.46 -1.10 14.30
C LEU A 230 -16.75 -2.04 13.11
N GLN A 231 -16.51 -1.60 11.87
CA GLN A 231 -16.67 -2.47 10.70
C GLN A 231 -15.68 -3.63 10.76
N SER A 232 -14.41 -3.36 11.08
CA SER A 232 -13.39 -4.40 11.23
C SER A 232 -13.61 -5.28 12.47
N PHE A 233 -14.11 -4.70 13.57
CA PHE A 233 -14.52 -5.46 14.76
C PHE A 233 -15.56 -6.53 14.40
N ASN A 234 -16.57 -6.18 13.60
CA ASN A 234 -17.61 -7.11 13.14
C ASN A 234 -17.11 -8.18 12.13
N VAL A 235 -15.84 -8.12 11.71
CA VAL A 235 -15.22 -9.13 10.83
C VAL A 235 -14.29 -10.05 11.63
N ILE A 236 -13.48 -9.47 12.50
CA ILE A 236 -12.43 -10.17 13.25
C ILE A 236 -12.99 -10.76 14.55
N HIS A 237 -14.03 -10.14 15.14
CA HIS A 237 -14.57 -10.43 16.46
C HIS A 237 -13.51 -10.53 17.57
N PRO A 238 -12.62 -9.54 17.71
CA PRO A 238 -11.67 -9.52 18.81
C PRO A 238 -12.37 -9.20 20.14
N ALA A 239 -11.68 -9.36 21.27
CA ALA A 239 -12.24 -8.96 22.57
C ALA A 239 -12.62 -7.46 22.59
N TYR A 240 -11.77 -6.62 22.01
CA TYR A 240 -12.03 -5.21 21.71
C TYR A 240 -10.95 -4.68 20.75
N ILE A 241 -11.22 -3.52 20.14
CA ILE A 241 -10.20 -2.72 19.43
C ILE A 241 -10.00 -1.42 20.19
N LEU A 242 -8.77 -1.16 20.64
CA LEU A 242 -8.40 0.10 21.28
C LEU A 242 -8.18 1.18 20.22
N LEU A 243 -9.08 2.14 20.14
CA LEU A 243 -8.90 3.32 19.30
C LEU A 243 -8.24 4.44 20.13
N THR A 244 -7.11 4.98 19.68
CA THR A 244 -6.35 5.96 20.47
C THR A 244 -5.46 6.85 19.59
N ARG A 245 -4.72 7.75 20.23
CA ARG A 245 -3.78 8.69 19.61
C ARG A 245 -2.34 8.20 19.64
N ARG A 246 -1.45 8.80 18.84
CA ARG A 246 -0.03 8.43 18.75
C ARG A 246 0.70 8.46 20.10
N GLU A 247 0.28 9.33 21.02
CA GLU A 247 0.83 9.47 22.37
C GLU A 247 0.65 8.19 23.20
N ALA A 248 -0.28 7.31 22.82
CA ALA A 248 -0.53 6.04 23.46
C ALA A 248 0.51 4.96 23.15
N LEU A 249 1.35 5.13 22.12
CA LEU A 249 2.34 4.11 21.72
C LEU A 249 3.26 3.72 22.89
N ASN A 250 3.86 4.70 23.56
CA ASN A 250 4.75 4.43 24.69
C ASN A 250 4.01 3.76 25.88
N PRO A 251 2.86 4.27 26.36
CA PRO A 251 2.03 3.56 27.36
C PRO A 251 1.65 2.12 26.98
N ILE A 252 1.39 1.85 25.69
CA ILE A 252 1.09 0.50 25.18
C ILE A 252 2.30 -0.42 25.35
N PHE A 253 3.52 0.08 25.07
CA PHE A 253 4.74 -0.70 25.24
C PHE A 253 5.13 -0.89 26.71
N GLU A 254 4.89 0.09 27.58
CA GLU A 254 5.22 0.00 29.02
C GLU A 254 4.34 -1.02 29.77
N SER A 255 3.08 -1.16 29.37
CA SER A 255 2.09 -1.96 30.11
C SER A 255 2.24 -3.46 29.85
N ASN A 256 2.34 -4.30 30.89
CA ASN A 256 2.46 -5.76 30.74
C ASN A 256 1.13 -6.46 30.43
N ALA A 257 0.00 -5.87 30.82
CA ALA A 257 -1.35 -6.40 30.60
C ALA A 257 -2.28 -5.36 29.98
N PHE A 258 -3.27 -5.86 29.23
CA PHE A 258 -4.16 -5.04 28.42
C PHE A 258 -5.13 -4.15 29.21
N SER A 259 -5.55 -4.58 30.41
CA SER A 259 -6.33 -3.74 31.35
C SER A 259 -5.57 -2.49 31.78
N ASP A 260 -4.26 -2.63 31.93
CA ASP A 260 -3.40 -1.61 32.52
C ASP A 260 -3.18 -0.47 31.52
N VAL A 261 -3.17 -0.79 30.21
CA VAL A 261 -3.09 0.20 29.13
C VAL A 261 -4.19 1.25 29.27
N THR A 262 -5.45 0.85 29.46
CA THR A 262 -6.57 1.82 29.55
C THR A 262 -6.46 2.72 30.78
N THR A 263 -5.91 2.19 31.88
CA THR A 263 -5.66 2.95 33.12
C THR A 263 -4.54 3.95 32.90
N GLU A 264 -3.42 3.53 32.28
CA GLU A 264 -2.31 4.41 31.92
C GLU A 264 -2.73 5.53 30.95
N LEU A 265 -3.54 5.22 29.93
CA LEU A 265 -4.05 6.23 29.00
C LEU A 265 -4.93 7.26 29.70
N SER A 266 -5.82 6.80 30.60
CA SER A 266 -6.65 7.69 31.42
C SER A 266 -5.80 8.59 32.33
N ASN A 267 -4.80 8.01 33.01
CA ASN A 267 -3.89 8.74 33.89
C ASN A 267 -3.07 9.82 33.15
N ARG A 268 -2.71 9.55 31.90
CA ARG A 268 -1.97 10.47 31.02
C ARG A 268 -2.90 11.42 30.24
N ALA A 269 -4.20 11.39 30.49
CA ALA A 269 -5.22 12.18 29.78
C ALA A 269 -5.16 12.04 28.25
N ILE A 270 -4.80 10.84 27.77
CA ILE A 270 -4.76 10.51 26.35
C ILE A 270 -6.16 10.10 25.91
N GLU A 271 -6.66 10.70 24.83
CA GLU A 271 -7.98 10.36 24.28
C GLU A 271 -7.97 8.92 23.74
N PHE A 272 -8.90 8.08 24.22
CA PHE A 272 -9.09 6.73 23.72
C PHE A 272 -10.58 6.34 23.70
N ARG A 273 -10.90 5.35 22.87
CA ARG A 273 -12.19 4.67 22.83
C ARG A 273 -11.99 3.16 22.73
N ILE A 274 -12.90 2.41 23.32
CA ILE A 274 -12.92 0.95 23.24
C ILE A 274 -14.05 0.58 22.29
N ILE A 275 -13.72 -0.15 21.23
CA ILE A 275 -14.71 -0.69 20.28
C ILE A 275 -14.92 -2.16 20.62
N ASP A 276 -16.13 -2.49 21.05
CA ASP A 276 -16.55 -3.82 21.51
C ASP A 276 -17.98 -4.15 21.03
N GLU A 277 -18.55 -5.28 21.48
CA GLU A 277 -19.94 -5.68 21.14
C GLU A 277 -21.01 -4.67 21.59
N ARG A 278 -20.69 -3.76 22.52
CA ARG A 278 -21.63 -2.74 23.01
C ARG A 278 -21.61 -1.48 22.15
N SER A 279 -20.61 -1.37 21.28
CA SER A 279 -20.39 -0.24 20.40
C SER A 279 -21.31 -0.35 19.18
N ASP A 280 -22.61 -0.17 19.38
CA ASP A 280 -23.60 -0.34 18.29
C ASP A 280 -23.87 0.96 17.52
N LYS A 281 -24.23 0.80 16.24
CA LYS A 281 -24.70 1.93 15.42
C LYS A 281 -26.17 2.22 15.73
N SER A 282 -26.57 3.50 15.61
CA SER A 282 -27.97 3.91 15.76
C SER A 282 -28.85 3.28 14.67
N ASP A 283 -29.89 2.52 15.09
CA ASP A 283 -30.87 1.79 14.25
C ASP A 283 -31.52 2.61 13.11
N VAL A 284 -31.46 3.94 13.17
CA VAL A 284 -32.12 4.84 12.22
C VAL A 284 -31.44 4.83 10.83
N PHE A 285 -30.17 4.43 10.77
CA PHE A 285 -29.32 4.57 9.58
C PHE A 285 -29.28 3.30 8.73
N VAL A 286 -30.29 3.11 7.86
CA VAL A 286 -30.48 1.87 7.07
C VAL A 286 -29.29 1.53 6.17
N LEU A 287 -28.68 2.51 5.49
CA LEU A 287 -27.54 2.28 4.61
C LEU A 287 -26.32 1.81 5.41
N SER A 288 -26.06 2.44 6.54
CA SER A 288 -24.97 2.09 7.45
C SER A 288 -25.10 0.66 7.99
N HIS A 289 -26.33 0.21 8.31
CA HIS A 289 -26.59 -1.19 8.65
C HIS A 289 -26.32 -2.14 7.49
N LEU A 290 -26.75 -1.78 6.27
CA LEU A 290 -26.50 -2.61 5.09
C LEU A 290 -25.00 -2.72 4.80
N VAL A 291 -24.27 -1.62 4.87
CA VAL A 291 -22.82 -1.60 4.71
C VAL A 291 -22.14 -2.47 5.76
N THR A 292 -22.46 -2.29 7.05
CA THR A 292 -21.90 -3.15 8.11
C THR A 292 -22.18 -4.63 7.85
N ASN A 293 -23.39 -4.98 7.41
CA ASN A 293 -23.74 -6.37 7.07
C ASN A 293 -23.02 -6.91 5.83
N PHE A 294 -22.80 -6.09 4.81
CA PHE A 294 -22.00 -6.49 3.63
C PHE A 294 -20.54 -6.68 4.00
N VAL A 295 -20.00 -5.72 4.76
CA VAL A 295 -18.64 -5.81 5.27
C VAL A 295 -18.52 -7.04 6.14
N SER A 296 -19.45 -7.39 7.04
CA SER A 296 -19.35 -8.59 7.89
C SER A 296 -19.50 -9.92 7.12
N ARG A 297 -20.09 -9.90 5.92
CA ARG A 297 -20.29 -11.10 5.07
C ARG A 297 -19.22 -11.33 4.00
N GLY A 298 -18.17 -10.52 3.94
CA GLY A 298 -17.06 -10.76 3.00
C GLY A 298 -16.93 -9.75 1.87
N VAL A 299 -17.81 -8.76 1.78
CA VAL A 299 -17.68 -7.73 0.74
C VAL A 299 -16.55 -6.75 1.14
N PRO A 300 -15.56 -6.50 0.28
CA PRO A 300 -14.51 -5.53 0.58
C PRO A 300 -15.08 -4.12 0.77
N SER A 301 -14.62 -3.40 1.80
CA SER A 301 -15.06 -2.03 2.11
C SER A 301 -14.84 -1.09 0.92
N ASN A 302 -13.74 -1.28 0.23
CA ASN A 302 -13.38 -0.59 -0.99
C ASN A 302 -14.40 -0.79 -2.13
N THR A 303 -14.92 -2.01 -2.34
CA THR A 303 -15.98 -2.23 -3.34
C THR A 303 -17.26 -1.46 -2.99
N ILE A 304 -17.62 -1.44 -1.71
CA ILE A 304 -18.78 -0.67 -1.22
C ILE A 304 -18.54 0.83 -1.42
N TYR A 305 -17.34 1.31 -1.12
CA TYR A 305 -16.94 2.68 -1.34
C TYR A 305 -17.13 3.12 -2.80
N LEU A 306 -16.73 2.30 -3.79
CA LEU A 306 -16.94 2.62 -5.21
C LEU A 306 -18.42 2.82 -5.55
N ILE A 307 -19.29 1.98 -4.99
CA ILE A 307 -20.75 2.08 -5.20
C ILE A 307 -21.30 3.36 -4.57
N LEU A 308 -20.87 3.69 -3.35
CA LEU A 308 -21.28 4.90 -2.63
C LEU A 308 -20.71 6.19 -3.26
N ALA A 309 -19.51 6.13 -3.83
CA ALA A 309 -18.87 7.26 -4.49
C ALA A 309 -19.52 7.59 -5.84
N PHE A 310 -20.10 6.61 -6.53
CA PHE A 310 -20.63 6.79 -7.88
C PHE A 310 -21.69 7.91 -7.99
N PRO A 311 -22.66 8.07 -7.08
CA PRO A 311 -23.58 9.21 -7.08
C PRO A 311 -22.87 10.58 -6.97
N PHE A 312 -21.77 10.68 -6.21
CA PHE A 312 -20.97 11.91 -6.15
C PHE A 312 -20.24 12.18 -7.46
N ILE A 313 -19.64 11.15 -8.06
CA ILE A 313 -19.02 11.24 -9.40
C ILE A 313 -20.04 11.73 -10.42
N ALA A 314 -21.23 11.11 -10.45
CA ALA A 314 -22.31 11.49 -11.34
C ALA A 314 -22.78 12.93 -11.11
N PHE A 315 -22.89 13.36 -9.85
CA PHE A 315 -23.22 14.74 -9.51
C PHE A 315 -22.18 15.73 -10.03
N ILE A 316 -20.88 15.48 -9.81
CA ILE A 316 -19.80 16.36 -10.29
C ILE A 316 -19.83 16.48 -11.81
N ILE A 317 -20.05 15.38 -12.53
CA ILE A 317 -20.14 15.39 -13.99
C ILE A 317 -21.38 16.14 -14.46
N ALA A 318 -22.53 15.90 -13.83
CA ALA A 318 -23.76 16.62 -14.14
C ALA A 318 -23.61 18.13 -13.88
N PHE A 319 -22.97 18.51 -12.77
CA PHE A 319 -22.65 19.87 -12.42
C PHE A 319 -21.69 20.51 -13.42
N ALA A 320 -20.60 19.83 -13.78
CA ALA A 320 -19.67 20.25 -14.82
C ALA A 320 -20.37 20.52 -16.17
N ARG A 321 -21.30 19.65 -16.54
CA ARG A 321 -22.05 19.76 -17.80
C ARG A 321 -23.10 20.86 -17.77
N GLN A 322 -23.89 20.97 -16.69
CA GLN A 322 -25.02 21.89 -16.61
C GLN A 322 -24.59 23.30 -16.24
N VAL A 323 -23.65 23.45 -15.30
CA VAL A 323 -23.25 24.75 -14.77
C VAL A 323 -22.13 25.35 -15.60
N PHE A 324 -21.05 24.60 -15.87
CA PHE A 324 -19.94 25.11 -16.66
C PHE A 324 -20.13 24.98 -18.17
N GLY A 325 -21.02 24.08 -18.63
CA GLY A 325 -21.24 23.84 -20.05
C GLY A 325 -20.14 23.01 -20.71
N LEU A 326 -19.37 22.24 -19.93
CA LEU A 326 -18.35 21.34 -20.47
C LEU A 326 -19.02 20.17 -21.21
N SER A 327 -19.01 20.21 -22.53
CA SER A 327 -19.58 19.16 -23.39
C SER A 327 -18.59 17.98 -23.52
N ALA A 328 -18.56 17.11 -22.51
CA ALA A 328 -17.87 15.82 -22.55
C ALA A 328 -18.68 14.76 -23.34
N PHE A 329 -18.10 13.56 -23.55
CA PHE A 329 -18.77 12.43 -24.20
C PHE A 329 -19.90 11.83 -23.34
N GLY A 330 -21.01 12.57 -23.21
CA GLY A 330 -22.12 12.19 -22.35
C GLY A 330 -21.76 12.28 -20.87
N VAL A 331 -22.62 11.69 -20.02
CA VAL A 331 -22.41 11.62 -18.56
C VAL A 331 -21.73 10.31 -18.17
N PHE A 332 -22.05 9.21 -18.87
CA PHE A 332 -21.55 7.88 -18.57
C PHE A 332 -20.05 7.71 -18.82
N THR A 333 -19.54 8.17 -19.97
CA THR A 333 -18.13 7.98 -20.32
C THR A 333 -17.17 8.64 -19.33
N PRO A 334 -17.36 9.93 -18.93
CA PRO A 334 -16.54 10.51 -17.86
C PRO A 334 -16.67 9.78 -16.52
N ALA A 335 -17.87 9.31 -16.16
CA ALA A 335 -18.09 8.60 -14.90
C ALA A 335 -17.29 7.29 -14.85
N MET A 336 -17.35 6.51 -15.94
CA MET A 336 -16.63 5.26 -16.02
C MET A 336 -15.11 5.48 -16.06
N ILE A 337 -14.62 6.52 -16.74
CA ILE A 337 -13.19 6.91 -16.70
C ILE A 337 -12.77 7.26 -15.26
N ALA A 338 -13.59 8.01 -14.52
CA ALA A 338 -13.29 8.37 -13.13
C ALA A 338 -13.19 7.12 -12.24
N VAL A 339 -14.13 6.17 -12.38
CA VAL A 339 -14.07 4.87 -11.67
C VAL A 339 -12.84 4.07 -12.09
N SER A 340 -12.49 4.06 -13.39
CA SER A 340 -11.26 3.43 -13.87
C SER A 340 -10.01 4.03 -13.21
N PHE A 341 -9.96 5.36 -13.02
CA PHE A 341 -8.87 6.01 -12.30
C PHE A 341 -8.83 5.63 -10.82
N LEU A 342 -9.98 5.44 -10.16
CA LEU A 342 -10.02 4.97 -8.77
C LEU A 342 -9.40 3.58 -8.57
N THR A 343 -9.53 2.71 -9.56
CA THR A 343 -8.99 1.34 -9.48
C THR A 343 -7.55 1.22 -9.99
N LEU A 344 -7.16 2.04 -10.97
CA LEU A 344 -5.84 1.97 -11.61
C LEU A 344 -4.83 2.98 -11.04
N GLY A 345 -5.30 4.00 -10.32
CA GLY A 345 -4.57 5.25 -10.17
C GLY A 345 -4.73 6.14 -11.41
N ILE A 346 -4.60 7.45 -11.21
CA ILE A 346 -4.74 8.44 -12.28
C ILE A 346 -3.53 8.42 -13.21
N ASN A 347 -2.31 8.18 -12.72
CA ASN A 347 -1.13 8.21 -13.58
C ASN A 347 -1.17 7.02 -14.56
N PHE A 348 -1.38 5.81 -14.04
CA PHE A 348 -1.49 4.61 -14.86
C PHE A 348 -2.76 4.60 -15.72
N GLY A 349 -3.89 5.05 -15.15
CA GLY A 349 -5.14 5.20 -15.88
C GLY A 349 -5.03 6.18 -17.06
N MET A 350 -4.36 7.32 -16.88
CA MET A 350 -4.15 8.30 -17.94
C MET A 350 -3.19 7.76 -19.01
N ALA A 351 -2.11 7.09 -18.62
CA ALA A 351 -1.19 6.43 -19.55
C ALA A 351 -1.92 5.38 -20.41
N THR A 352 -2.75 4.56 -19.79
CA THR A 352 -3.56 3.53 -20.47
C THR A 352 -4.57 4.17 -21.43
N LEU A 353 -5.25 5.24 -21.01
CA LEU A 353 -6.19 5.97 -21.87
C LEU A 353 -5.50 6.53 -23.10
N ILE A 354 -4.35 7.22 -22.92
CA ILE A 354 -3.58 7.80 -24.02
C ILE A 354 -3.13 6.70 -24.99
N LEU A 355 -2.60 5.59 -24.47
CA LEU A 355 -2.17 4.45 -25.28
C LEU A 355 -3.31 3.87 -26.11
N VAL A 356 -4.48 3.68 -25.51
CA VAL A 356 -5.67 3.15 -26.18
C VAL A 356 -6.17 4.09 -27.29
N VAL A 357 -6.24 5.41 -27.01
CA VAL A 357 -6.65 6.41 -28.00
C VAL A 357 -5.65 6.50 -29.16
N VAL A 358 -4.35 6.46 -28.87
CA VAL A 358 -3.28 6.47 -29.89
C VAL A 358 -3.31 5.20 -30.73
N ALA A 359 -3.44 4.03 -30.11
CA ALA A 359 -3.55 2.75 -30.82
C ALA A 359 -4.76 2.73 -31.77
N ALA A 360 -5.91 3.21 -31.30
CA ALA A 360 -7.12 3.32 -32.11
C ALA A 360 -6.94 4.28 -33.29
N TRP A 361 -6.29 5.43 -33.07
CA TRP A 361 -6.00 6.39 -34.12
C TRP A 361 -5.04 5.83 -35.17
N LEU A 362 -3.95 5.19 -34.76
CA LEU A 362 -2.97 4.56 -35.65
C LEU A 362 -3.61 3.46 -36.50
N LEU A 363 -4.41 2.59 -35.87
CA LEU A 363 -5.07 1.53 -36.60
C LEU A 363 -6.11 2.09 -37.57
N ARG A 364 -6.87 3.11 -37.20
CA ARG A 364 -7.80 3.76 -38.12
C ARG A 364 -7.06 4.38 -39.31
N TRP A 365 -5.93 5.03 -39.07
CA TRP A 365 -5.08 5.56 -40.14
C TRP A 365 -4.62 4.46 -41.10
N ALA A 366 -4.21 3.30 -40.58
CA ALA A 366 -3.86 2.15 -41.39
C ALA A 366 -5.05 1.58 -42.18
N LEU A 367 -6.21 1.40 -41.51
CA LEU A 367 -7.43 0.86 -42.11
C LEU A 367 -8.12 1.83 -43.08
N ASN A 368 -7.87 3.14 -43.00
CA ASN A 368 -8.41 4.11 -43.96
C ASN A 368 -7.81 3.95 -45.36
N LYS A 369 -6.64 3.31 -45.49
CA LYS A 369 -6.11 2.90 -46.81
C LYS A 369 -6.88 1.73 -47.42
N ILE A 370 -7.68 1.04 -46.61
CA ILE A 370 -8.47 -0.12 -47.00
C ILE A 370 -9.95 0.31 -47.02
N ASN A 371 -10.61 0.19 -48.17
CA ASN A 371 -12.00 0.60 -48.36
C ASN A 371 -13.00 -0.36 -47.70
N LEU A 372 -12.95 -0.46 -46.37
CA LEU A 372 -13.81 -1.29 -45.55
C LEU A 372 -15.15 -0.60 -45.24
N LEU A 373 -16.20 -1.40 -45.09
CA LEU A 373 -17.50 -0.95 -44.56
C LEU A 373 -17.35 -0.47 -43.11
N PHE A 374 -18.24 0.43 -42.68
CA PHE A 374 -18.21 1.06 -41.35
C PHE A 374 -18.22 0.05 -40.19
N ILE A 375 -19.12 -0.93 -40.22
CA ILE A 375 -19.30 -1.91 -39.13
C ILE A 375 -18.07 -2.83 -38.98
N PRO A 376 -17.56 -3.50 -40.03
CA PRO A 376 -16.32 -4.28 -39.94
C PRO A 376 -15.11 -3.44 -39.51
N ARG A 377 -15.02 -2.19 -39.98
CA ARG A 377 -13.94 -1.28 -39.59
C ARG A 377 -13.98 -0.98 -38.09
N ALA A 378 -15.16 -0.65 -37.54
CA ALA A 378 -15.32 -0.39 -36.11
C ALA A 378 -14.96 -1.63 -35.27
N ALA A 379 -15.42 -2.82 -35.68
CA ALA A 379 -15.10 -4.07 -35.01
C ALA A 379 -13.58 -4.36 -34.98
N LEU A 380 -12.87 -4.15 -36.10
CA LEU A 380 -11.42 -4.32 -36.15
C LEU A 380 -10.69 -3.36 -35.21
N VAL A 381 -11.15 -2.10 -35.12
CA VAL A 381 -10.53 -1.12 -34.22
C VAL A 381 -10.75 -1.51 -32.75
N LEU A 382 -11.97 -1.90 -32.38
CA LEU A 382 -12.28 -2.35 -31.03
C LEU A 382 -11.49 -3.61 -30.65
N SER A 383 -11.40 -4.60 -31.54
CA SER A 383 -10.62 -5.82 -31.31
C SER A 383 -9.13 -5.54 -31.14
N SER A 384 -8.57 -4.60 -31.90
CA SER A 384 -7.16 -4.22 -31.75
C SER A 384 -6.90 -3.43 -30.47
N VAL A 385 -7.84 -2.59 -30.03
CA VAL A 385 -7.74 -1.93 -28.72
C VAL A 385 -7.75 -2.96 -27.62
N ALA A 386 -8.64 -3.95 -27.67
CA ALA A 386 -8.63 -5.05 -26.71
C ALA A 386 -7.29 -5.81 -26.72
N LEU A 387 -6.71 -6.07 -27.90
CA LEU A 387 -5.40 -6.72 -28.01
C LEU A 387 -4.26 -5.84 -27.46
N SER A 388 -4.38 -4.51 -27.55
CA SER A 388 -3.39 -3.59 -26.98
C SER A 388 -3.27 -3.71 -25.46
N PHE A 389 -4.30 -4.21 -24.76
CA PHE A 389 -4.22 -4.50 -23.33
C PHE A 389 -3.21 -5.59 -22.99
N LEU A 390 -2.92 -6.52 -23.91
CA LEU A 390 -1.87 -7.50 -23.69
C LEU A 390 -0.50 -6.83 -23.55
N ALA A 391 -0.24 -5.77 -24.33
CA ALA A 391 0.97 -4.97 -24.21
C ALA A 391 1.03 -4.18 -22.90
N VAL A 392 -0.13 -3.70 -22.42
CA VAL A 392 -0.24 -3.02 -21.12
C VAL A 392 0.04 -3.98 -19.97
N ILE A 393 -0.49 -5.21 -20.01
CA ILE A 393 -0.22 -6.24 -19.00
C ILE A 393 1.27 -6.63 -19.02
N TRP A 394 1.84 -6.81 -20.20
CA TRP A 394 3.29 -7.06 -20.33
C TRP A 394 4.10 -5.92 -19.69
N PHE A 395 3.72 -4.67 -19.93
CA PHE A 395 4.36 -3.52 -19.30
C PHE A 395 4.22 -3.54 -17.77
N LEU A 396 3.03 -3.83 -17.24
CA LEU A 396 2.76 -3.92 -15.80
C LEU A 396 3.65 -4.96 -15.10
N LEU A 397 3.81 -6.13 -15.69
CA LEU A 397 4.63 -7.21 -15.13
C LEU A 397 6.12 -6.85 -15.05
N ASN A 398 6.62 -6.03 -15.98
CA ASN A 398 8.04 -5.64 -16.00
C ASN A 398 8.39 -4.49 -15.05
N TYR A 399 7.39 -3.71 -14.60
CA TYR A 399 7.61 -2.53 -13.75
C TYR A 399 7.33 -2.81 -12.25
N GLU A 400 7.18 -4.07 -11.84
CA GLU A 400 6.83 -4.49 -10.47
C GLU A 400 5.70 -3.65 -9.85
N SER A 401 4.70 -3.29 -10.67
CA SER A 401 3.59 -2.44 -10.21
C SER A 401 2.69 -3.21 -9.25
N SER A 402 2.29 -2.57 -8.15
CA SER A 402 1.37 -3.09 -7.13
C SER A 402 -0.05 -3.37 -7.64
N ILE A 403 -0.35 -3.06 -8.91
CA ILE A 403 -1.68 -3.17 -9.50
C ILE A 403 -2.01 -4.65 -9.78
N ALA A 404 -3.03 -5.18 -9.11
CA ALA A 404 -3.58 -6.49 -9.42
C ALA A 404 -4.16 -6.53 -10.86
N ILE A 405 -3.66 -7.43 -11.70
CA ILE A 405 -4.08 -7.57 -13.11
C ILE A 405 -5.60 -7.78 -13.24
N SER A 406 -6.20 -8.55 -12.32
CA SER A 406 -7.65 -8.78 -12.29
C SER A 406 -8.46 -7.50 -12.13
N LEU A 407 -7.94 -6.55 -11.35
CA LEU A 407 -8.55 -5.24 -11.11
C LEU A 407 -8.43 -4.31 -12.33
N ALA A 408 -7.42 -4.54 -13.18
CA ALA A 408 -7.11 -3.68 -14.31
C ALA A 408 -7.97 -3.96 -15.56
N ILE A 409 -8.55 -5.17 -15.70
CA ILE A 409 -9.33 -5.58 -16.88
C ILE A 409 -10.58 -4.72 -17.07
N PHE A 410 -11.33 -4.48 -15.99
CA PHE A 410 -12.58 -3.71 -16.09
C PHE A 410 -12.34 -2.26 -16.55
N PRO A 411 -11.40 -1.51 -15.94
CA PRO A 411 -11.00 -0.19 -16.42
C PRO A 411 -10.56 -0.16 -17.88
N MET A 412 -9.81 -1.17 -18.32
CA MET A 412 -9.37 -1.30 -19.70
C MET A 412 -10.57 -1.45 -20.66
N LEU A 413 -11.52 -2.34 -20.35
CA LEU A 413 -12.74 -2.50 -21.16
C LEU A 413 -13.55 -1.21 -21.24
N VAL A 414 -13.66 -0.48 -20.14
CA VAL A 414 -14.29 0.85 -20.10
C VAL A 414 -13.58 1.85 -21.02
N MET A 415 -12.24 1.87 -21.01
CA MET A 415 -11.45 2.75 -21.89
C MET A 415 -11.69 2.43 -23.38
N SER A 416 -12.02 1.19 -23.72
CA SER A 416 -12.43 0.83 -25.10
C SER A 416 -13.71 1.54 -25.53
N THR A 417 -14.67 1.77 -24.62
CA THR A 417 -15.87 2.57 -24.91
C THR A 417 -15.53 4.04 -25.23
N VAL A 418 -14.47 4.59 -24.60
CA VAL A 418 -13.97 5.93 -24.92
C VAL A 418 -13.45 5.99 -26.34
N THR A 419 -12.75 4.94 -26.78
CA THR A 419 -12.29 4.82 -28.18
C THR A 419 -13.47 4.87 -29.15
N GLU A 420 -14.57 4.15 -28.88
CA GLU A 420 -15.75 4.17 -29.75
C GLU A 420 -16.28 5.60 -29.93
N LYS A 421 -16.46 6.32 -28.80
CA LYS A 421 -16.93 7.73 -28.82
C LYS A 421 -15.94 8.66 -29.53
N PHE A 422 -14.64 8.46 -29.32
CA PHE A 422 -13.60 9.20 -30.02
C PHE A 422 -13.65 8.97 -31.53
N LEU A 423 -13.83 7.73 -31.98
CA LEU A 423 -13.89 7.39 -33.41
C LEU A 423 -15.12 7.99 -34.07
N SER A 424 -16.28 7.97 -33.41
CA SER A 424 -17.52 8.60 -33.89
C SER A 424 -17.36 10.12 -33.99
N ALA A 425 -16.89 10.77 -32.92
CA ALA A 425 -16.66 12.22 -32.91
C ALA A 425 -15.63 12.63 -33.98
N GLN A 426 -14.59 11.83 -34.20
CA GLN A 426 -13.58 12.10 -35.22
C GLN A 426 -14.17 12.02 -36.64
N SER A 427 -15.11 11.10 -36.90
CA SER A 427 -15.77 11.02 -38.21
C SER A 427 -16.81 12.11 -38.44
N GLU A 428 -17.53 12.53 -37.41
CA GLU A 428 -18.62 13.51 -37.53
C GLU A 428 -18.10 14.96 -37.50
N GLU A 429 -17.21 15.28 -36.57
CA GLU A 429 -16.80 16.66 -36.25
C GLU A 429 -15.32 16.94 -36.55
N GLY A 430 -14.57 15.92 -36.98
CA GLY A 430 -13.14 16.01 -37.29
C GLY A 430 -12.21 15.78 -36.08
N LEU A 431 -10.91 15.62 -36.37
CA LEU A 431 -9.90 15.23 -35.37
C LEU A 431 -9.70 16.26 -34.26
N LYS A 432 -9.74 17.57 -34.59
CA LYS A 432 -9.59 18.63 -33.60
C LYS A 432 -10.73 18.61 -32.58
N SER A 433 -11.97 18.50 -33.04
CA SER A 433 -13.16 18.44 -32.18
C SER A 433 -13.17 17.18 -31.32
N ALA A 434 -12.82 16.03 -31.90
CA ALA A 434 -12.72 14.77 -31.17
C ALA A 434 -11.66 14.80 -30.05
N LEU A 435 -10.47 15.35 -30.33
CA LEU A 435 -9.41 15.49 -29.34
C LEU A 435 -9.81 16.46 -28.21
N LEU A 436 -10.48 17.55 -28.56
CA LEU A 436 -11.03 18.49 -27.58
C LEU A 436 -12.11 17.83 -26.70
N GLY A 437 -12.94 16.96 -27.29
CA GLY A 437 -13.95 16.16 -26.58
C GLY A 437 -13.32 15.17 -25.58
N VAL A 438 -12.28 14.45 -25.99
CA VAL A 438 -11.50 13.57 -25.09
C VAL A 438 -10.88 14.38 -23.95
N LEU A 439 -10.24 15.51 -24.26
CA LEU A 439 -9.60 16.36 -23.26
C LEU A 439 -10.60 16.89 -22.21
N ARG A 440 -11.78 17.36 -22.65
CA ARG A 440 -12.87 17.79 -21.74
C ARG A 440 -13.37 16.63 -20.89
N THR A 441 -13.49 15.43 -21.47
CA THR A 441 -13.91 14.22 -20.77
C THR A 441 -12.89 13.84 -19.68
N ILE A 442 -11.59 13.84 -20.01
CA ILE A 442 -10.52 13.58 -19.04
C ILE A 442 -10.53 14.61 -17.92
N LEU A 443 -10.66 15.91 -18.25
CA LEU A 443 -10.67 16.98 -17.26
C LEU A 443 -11.79 16.80 -16.23
N VAL A 444 -13.02 16.55 -16.69
CA VAL A 444 -14.16 16.33 -15.79
C VAL A 444 -14.00 15.04 -14.98
N SER A 445 -13.46 13.97 -15.60
CA SER A 445 -13.22 12.69 -14.90
C SER A 445 -12.15 12.82 -13.83
N ALA A 446 -11.07 13.55 -14.12
CA ALA A 446 -9.99 13.83 -13.17
C ALA A 446 -10.49 14.68 -11.99
N ALA A 447 -11.34 15.68 -12.25
CA ALA A 447 -11.96 16.47 -11.19
C ALA A 447 -12.84 15.62 -10.26
N ALA A 448 -13.63 14.71 -10.83
CA ALA A 448 -14.43 13.77 -10.05
C ALA A 448 -13.55 12.78 -9.26
N TYR A 449 -12.47 12.27 -9.87
CA TYR A 449 -11.49 11.41 -9.22
C TYR A 449 -10.86 12.08 -7.99
N TYR A 450 -10.29 13.29 -8.14
CA TYR A 450 -9.61 13.97 -7.04
C TYR A 450 -10.55 14.30 -5.87
N PHE A 451 -11.82 14.59 -6.16
CA PHE A 451 -12.81 14.78 -5.11
C PHE A 451 -13.03 13.51 -4.29
N VAL A 452 -13.11 12.36 -4.96
CA VAL A 452 -13.41 11.07 -4.34
C VAL A 452 -12.18 10.41 -3.70
N VAL A 453 -10.96 10.77 -4.10
CA VAL A 453 -9.73 10.20 -3.49
C VAL A 453 -9.28 10.97 -2.25
N TRP A 454 -9.86 12.14 -1.97
CA TRP A 454 -9.47 12.93 -0.80
C TRP A 454 -9.69 12.15 0.51
N PRO A 455 -8.66 11.91 1.36
CA PRO A 455 -8.78 11.01 2.52
C PRO A 455 -9.95 11.34 3.44
N ALA A 456 -10.10 12.62 3.81
CA ALA A 456 -11.21 13.07 4.63
C ALA A 456 -12.59 12.76 4.02
N PHE A 457 -12.72 12.74 2.69
CA PHE A 457 -13.96 12.35 2.02
C PHE A 457 -14.16 10.82 2.03
N VAL A 458 -13.09 10.05 1.85
CA VAL A 458 -13.11 8.58 1.94
C VAL A 458 -13.57 8.13 3.31
N ASP A 459 -12.94 8.63 4.37
CA ASP A 459 -13.25 8.23 5.75
C ASP A 459 -14.65 8.71 6.16
N LEU A 460 -15.04 9.92 5.75
CA LEU A 460 -16.39 10.45 6.00
C LEU A 460 -17.48 9.61 5.32
N LEU A 461 -17.31 9.27 4.03
CA LEU A 461 -18.31 8.49 3.28
C LEU A 461 -18.37 7.03 3.75
N THR A 462 -17.23 6.47 4.18
CA THR A 462 -17.13 5.11 4.73
C THR A 462 -17.74 5.02 6.14
N ALA A 463 -17.55 6.05 6.96
CA ALA A 463 -18.17 6.13 8.28
C ALA A 463 -19.67 6.42 8.23
N ALA A 464 -20.12 7.30 7.31
CA ALA A 464 -21.51 7.69 7.13
C ALA A 464 -22.01 7.51 5.68
N PRO A 465 -22.36 6.27 5.28
CA PRO A 465 -22.86 5.96 3.93
C PRO A 465 -24.13 6.72 3.52
N GLU A 466 -24.90 7.24 4.47
CA GLU A 466 -26.12 8.02 4.25
C GLU A 466 -25.89 9.30 3.45
N LEU A 467 -24.66 9.82 3.47
CA LEU A 467 -24.29 11.03 2.73
C LEU A 467 -24.55 10.91 1.23
N VAL A 468 -24.65 9.69 0.68
CA VAL A 468 -25.04 9.42 -0.71
C VAL A 468 -26.41 10.00 -1.08
N LEU A 469 -27.31 10.21 -0.12
CA LEU A 469 -28.60 10.84 -0.38
C LEU A 469 -28.47 12.31 -0.80
N ILE A 470 -27.41 13.00 -0.36
CA ILE A 470 -27.15 14.41 -0.68
C ILE A 470 -26.93 14.63 -2.18
N PRO A 471 -25.94 13.98 -2.86
CA PRO A 471 -25.74 14.18 -4.29
C PRO A 471 -26.96 13.74 -5.11
N LEU A 472 -27.69 12.71 -4.70
CA LEU A 472 -28.93 12.31 -5.37
C LEU A 472 -29.98 13.42 -5.35
N LEU A 473 -30.19 14.06 -4.20
CA LEU A 473 -31.11 15.20 -4.09
C LEU A 473 -30.61 16.40 -4.89
N LEU A 474 -29.31 16.69 -4.82
CA LEU A 474 -28.69 17.78 -5.58
C LEU A 474 -28.79 17.56 -7.10
N ILE A 475 -28.67 16.33 -7.60
CA ILE A 475 -28.90 16.00 -9.02
C ILE A 475 -30.34 16.33 -9.42
N VAL A 476 -31.33 16.02 -8.58
CA VAL A 476 -32.74 16.35 -8.86
C VAL A 476 -32.95 17.87 -8.92
N VAL A 477 -32.34 18.62 -8.00
CA VAL A 477 -32.37 20.09 -8.00
C VAL A 477 -31.70 20.63 -9.27
N LEU A 478 -30.54 20.09 -9.63
CA LEU A 478 -29.80 20.47 -10.82
C LEU A 478 -30.59 20.20 -12.11
N GLY A 479 -31.37 19.10 -12.15
CA GLY A 479 -32.25 18.77 -13.27
C GLY A 479 -33.38 19.79 -13.49
N LYS A 480 -33.75 20.57 -12.46
CA LYS A 480 -34.74 21.66 -12.56
C LYS A 480 -34.10 23.01 -12.89
N PHE A 481 -32.77 23.08 -13.02
CA PHE A 481 -32.06 24.33 -13.27
C PHE A 481 -32.22 24.76 -14.74
N THR A 482 -33.07 25.77 -14.97
CA THR A 482 -33.34 26.37 -16.29
C THR A 482 -32.49 27.61 -16.59
N GLY A 483 -31.48 27.93 -15.76
CA GLY A 483 -30.60 29.07 -15.96
C GLY A 483 -29.61 28.88 -17.11
N LEU A 484 -29.10 30.00 -17.66
CA LEU A 484 -28.03 29.99 -18.66
C LEU A 484 -26.75 29.38 -18.06
N ARG A 485 -26.01 28.62 -18.87
CA ARG A 485 -24.73 28.03 -18.44
C ARG A 485 -23.71 29.14 -18.18
N LEU A 486 -22.77 28.97 -17.25
CA LEU A 486 -21.71 29.96 -17.00
C LEU A 486 -20.93 30.31 -18.27
N GLY A 487 -20.66 29.32 -19.13
CA GLY A 487 -20.04 29.55 -20.44
C GLY A 487 -20.89 30.41 -21.39
N GLU A 488 -22.22 30.33 -21.29
CA GLU A 488 -23.14 31.19 -22.05
C GLU A 488 -23.18 32.59 -21.46
N TYR A 489 -23.10 32.73 -20.14
CA TYR A 489 -22.98 34.03 -19.47
C TYR A 489 -21.73 34.80 -19.93
N PHE A 490 -20.58 34.12 -20.02
CA PHE A 490 -19.36 34.74 -20.56
C PHE A 490 -19.47 35.08 -22.04
N ARG A 491 -20.12 34.23 -22.86
CA ARG A 491 -20.30 34.47 -24.30
C ARG A 491 -21.29 35.61 -24.60
N PHE A 492 -22.38 35.72 -23.83
CA PHE A 492 -23.43 36.72 -24.02
C PHE A 492 -23.26 37.98 -23.20
N ARG A 493 -22.16 38.11 -22.45
CA ARG A 493 -21.83 39.31 -21.68
C ARG A 493 -21.84 40.60 -22.52
N HIS A 494 -21.60 40.50 -23.83
CA HIS A 494 -21.66 41.65 -24.74
C HIS A 494 -23.10 42.09 -25.06
N LEU A 495 -24.07 41.17 -25.15
CA LEU A 495 -25.48 41.52 -25.42
C LEU A 495 -26.17 42.17 -24.22
N PHE A 496 -25.77 41.81 -23.00
CA PHE A 496 -26.28 42.45 -21.78
C PHE A 496 -25.71 43.85 -21.53
N ARG A 497 -24.65 44.24 -22.26
CA ARG A 497 -24.01 45.56 -22.13
C ARG A 497 -24.59 46.59 -23.09
N GLU A 498 -25.14 46.17 -24.24
CA GLU A 498 -25.82 47.07 -25.20
C GLU A 498 -27.29 47.33 -24.82
N GLY A 499 -27.96 46.40 -24.15
CA GLY A 499 -29.34 46.60 -23.66
C GLY A 499 -29.49 47.49 -22.41
N GLN A 500 -28.43 48.19 -21.99
CA GLN A 500 -28.47 49.21 -20.93
C GLN A 500 -28.28 50.65 -21.47
N GLU A 501 -28.10 50.82 -22.79
CA GLU A 501 -27.99 52.14 -23.44
C GLU A 501 -29.25 52.56 -24.24
N GLU A 502 -30.34 51.81 -24.15
CA GLU A 502 -31.71 52.25 -24.44
C GLU A 502 -32.54 52.28 -23.15
#